data_AF-A0A0L7K4X8-F1
#
_entry.id   AF-A0A0L7K4X8-F1
#
_cell.length_a   1.000
_cell.length_b   1.000
_cell.length_c   1.000
_cell.angle_alpha   90.00
_cell.angle_beta   90.00
_cell.angle_gamma   90.00
#
_symmetry.space_group_name_H-M   'P 1'
#
loop_
_entity.id
_entity.type
_entity.pdbx_description
1 polymer ?
#
loop_
_entity_poly.entity_id
_entity_poly.type
_entity_poly.pdbx_seq_one_letter_code
_entity_poly.pdbx_strand_id
1 'polypeptide(L)'
;PVRKESYAIYIYKVLKQVHPDTGISSKAMSIMNSFVNDIFERIAAEASRLAHYNKRSTITSREVQTSVRLLLPGELAKHAVSEGTKAVTKYTSSKRIFSSNGEILILHMIARKLQDYWLQLN
;
A
#
# COMPACT_ATOMS: atom_id res chain seq x y z
N PRO A 1 -2.61 -14.94 -25.08
CA PRO A 1 -2.38 -15.65 -23.79
C PRO A 1 -2.75 -14.77 -22.59
N VAL A 2 -3.72 -15.20 -21.77
CA VAL A 2 -4.09 -14.50 -20.54
C VAL A 2 -2.97 -14.67 -19.52
N ARG A 3 -2.36 -13.57 -19.07
CA ARG A 3 -1.31 -13.59 -18.04
C ARG A 3 -1.95 -13.98 -16.71
N LYS A 4 -1.50 -15.09 -16.11
CA LYS A 4 -1.95 -15.51 -14.79
C LYS A 4 -1.19 -14.69 -13.75
N GLU A 5 -1.84 -13.66 -13.22
CA GLU A 5 -1.28 -12.86 -12.13
C GLU A 5 -1.08 -13.73 -10.87
N SER A 6 0.06 -13.56 -10.21
CA SER A 6 0.46 -14.35 -9.05
C SER A 6 1.31 -13.50 -8.11
N TYR A 7 1.19 -13.76 -6.81
CA TYR A 7 1.97 -13.09 -5.77
C TYR A 7 3.40 -13.64 -5.63
N ALA A 8 3.79 -14.61 -6.45
CA ALA A 8 5.04 -15.36 -6.27
C ALA A 8 6.30 -14.49 -6.16
N ILE A 9 6.41 -13.45 -6.98
CA ILE A 9 7.56 -12.52 -6.96
C ILE A 9 7.62 -11.77 -5.63
N TYR A 10 6.48 -11.32 -5.10
CA TYR A 10 6.41 -10.58 -3.84
C TYR A 10 6.67 -11.50 -2.65
N ILE A 11 6.10 -12.70 -2.66
CA ILE A 11 6.34 -13.72 -1.63
C ILE A 11 7.84 -14.05 -1.58
N TYR A 12 8.50 -14.22 -2.73
CA TYR A 12 9.94 -14.47 -2.78
C TYR A 12 10.76 -13.30 -2.24
N LYS A 13 10.39 -12.05 -2.59
CA LYS A 13 11.06 -10.85 -2.05
C LYS A 13 10.96 -10.77 -0.53
N VAL A 14 9.78 -11.03 0.03
CA VAL A 14 9.57 -11.05 1.49
C VAL A 14 10.35 -12.19 2.13
N LEU A 15 10.36 -13.38 1.53
CA LEU A 15 11.16 -14.52 2.02
C LEU A 15 12.64 -14.14 2.14
N LYS A 16 13.21 -13.49 1.12
CA LYS A 16 14.62 -13.09 1.14
C LYS A 16 14.94 -11.96 2.13
N GLN A 17 13.96 -11.16 2.51
CA GLN A 17 14.13 -10.16 3.58
C GLN A 17 14.19 -10.81 4.97
N VAL A 18 13.48 -11.92 5.18
CA VAL A 18 13.44 -12.61 6.48
C VAL A 18 14.51 -13.70 6.58
N HIS A 19 14.75 -14.43 5.50
CA HIS A 19 15.73 -15.53 5.41
C HIS A 19 16.46 -15.53 4.06
N PRO A 20 17.60 -14.83 3.94
CA PRO A 20 18.34 -14.67 2.68
C PRO A 20 18.79 -15.99 2.04
N ASP A 21 19.18 -16.98 2.86
CA ASP A 21 19.76 -18.24 2.38
C ASP A 21 18.72 -19.34 2.12
N THR A 22 17.46 -19.11 2.50
CA THR A 22 16.39 -20.11 2.39
C THR A 22 15.72 -20.05 1.01
N GLY A 23 15.51 -21.22 0.41
CA GLY A 23 14.69 -21.39 -0.82
C GLY A 23 13.25 -21.78 -0.52
N ILE A 24 12.37 -21.64 -1.51
CA ILE A 24 10.98 -22.10 -1.44
C ILE A 24 10.67 -22.96 -2.67
N SER A 25 10.05 -24.12 -2.44
CA SER A 25 9.66 -25.02 -3.53
C SER A 25 8.47 -24.48 -4.31
N SER A 26 8.28 -24.95 -5.55
CA SER A 26 7.12 -24.57 -6.38
C SER A 26 5.78 -24.93 -5.73
N LYS A 27 5.70 -26.08 -5.06
CA LYS A 27 4.52 -26.51 -4.31
C LYS A 27 4.23 -25.58 -3.13
N ALA A 28 5.24 -25.25 -2.32
CA ALA A 28 5.10 -24.32 -1.21
C ALA A 28 4.71 -22.91 -1.71
N MET A 29 5.27 -22.46 -2.82
CA MET A 29 4.90 -21.20 -3.46
C MET A 29 3.42 -21.18 -3.88
N SER A 30 2.91 -22.27 -4.45
CA SER A 30 1.49 -22.38 -4.82
C SER A 30 0.56 -22.32 -3.60
N ILE A 31 0.94 -22.96 -2.49
CA ILE A 31 0.21 -22.88 -1.21
C ILE A 31 0.19 -21.43 -0.70
N MET A 32 1.36 -20.77 -0.67
CA MET A 32 1.47 -19.38 -0.22
C MET A 32 0.66 -18.42 -1.09
N ASN A 33 0.69 -18.58 -2.41
CA ASN A 33 -0.13 -17.77 -3.31
C ASN A 33 -1.63 -17.96 -3.04
N SER A 34 -2.07 -19.19 -2.79
CA SER A 34 -3.46 -19.48 -2.45
C SER A 34 -3.85 -18.90 -1.10
N PHE A 35 -2.96 -18.97 -0.11
CA PHE A 35 -3.14 -18.36 1.20
C PHE A 35 -3.34 -16.84 1.11
N VAL A 36 -2.53 -16.14 0.30
CA VAL A 36 -2.68 -14.69 0.09
C VAL A 36 -4.04 -14.36 -0.55
N ASN A 37 -4.49 -15.15 -1.53
CA ASN A 37 -5.80 -14.95 -2.15
C ASN A 37 -6.94 -15.19 -1.16
N ASP A 38 -6.91 -16.27 -0.39
CA ASP A 38 -7.96 -16.59 0.61
C ASP A 38 -8.08 -15.47 1.65
N ILE A 39 -6.96 -14.99 2.20
CA ILE A 39 -6.99 -13.88 3.17
C ILE A 39 -7.48 -12.58 2.52
N PHE A 40 -7.05 -12.28 1.28
CA PHE A 40 -7.52 -11.10 0.56
C PHE A 40 -9.04 -11.12 0.35
N GLU A 41 -9.58 -12.24 -0.14
CA GLU A 41 -11.02 -12.41 -0.36
C GLU A 41 -11.82 -12.27 0.93
N ARG A 42 -11.35 -12.88 2.03
CA ARG A 42 -12.00 -12.76 3.34
C ARG A 42 -12.05 -11.31 3.83
N ILE A 43 -10.92 -10.59 3.77
CA ILE A 43 -10.84 -9.20 4.20
C ILE A 43 -11.71 -8.30 3.31
N ALA A 44 -11.64 -8.48 1.98
CA ALA A 44 -12.40 -7.67 1.04
C ALA A 44 -13.92 -7.89 1.20
N ALA A 45 -14.34 -9.15 1.36
CA ALA A 45 -15.74 -9.49 1.60
C ALA A 45 -16.25 -8.86 2.89
N GLU A 46 -15.49 -8.94 3.98
CA GLU A 46 -15.90 -8.38 5.26
C GLU A 46 -15.89 -6.85 5.25
N ALA A 47 -14.90 -6.23 4.60
CA ALA A 47 -14.85 -4.77 4.47
C ALA A 47 -16.02 -4.24 3.63
N SER A 48 -16.39 -4.98 2.58
CA SER A 48 -17.58 -4.68 1.78
C SER A 48 -18.86 -4.74 2.63
N ARG A 49 -19.05 -5.80 3.43
CA ARG A 49 -20.20 -5.91 4.35
C ARG A 49 -20.26 -4.73 5.32
N LEU A 50 -19.13 -4.36 5.92
CA LEU A 50 -19.04 -3.22 6.83
C LEU A 50 -19.38 -1.88 6.15
N ALA A 51 -18.94 -1.67 4.90
CA ALA A 51 -19.31 -0.48 4.14
C ALA A 51 -20.82 -0.44 3.87
N HIS A 52 -21.40 -1.58 3.47
CA HIS A 52 -22.84 -1.72 3.24
C HIS A 52 -23.67 -1.49 4.51
N TYR A 53 -23.25 -2.02 5.66
CA TYR A 53 -23.93 -1.78 6.94
C TYR A 53 -23.94 -0.29 7.32
N ASN A 54 -22.86 0.41 7.02
CA ASN A 54 -22.75 1.85 7.23
C ASN A 54 -23.38 2.70 6.11
N LYS A 55 -24.09 2.08 5.15
CA LYS A 55 -24.71 2.72 3.98
C LYS A 55 -23.72 3.54 3.15
N ARG A 56 -22.47 3.09 3.08
CA ARG A 56 -21.41 3.71 2.28
C ARG A 56 -21.14 2.86 1.04
N SER A 57 -20.91 3.54 -0.09
CA SER A 57 -20.47 2.91 -1.35
C SER A 57 -18.96 2.81 -1.46
N THR A 58 -18.22 3.45 -0.55
CA THR A 58 -16.75 3.49 -0.55
C THR A 58 -16.20 2.69 0.62
N ILE A 59 -15.34 1.71 0.32
CA ILE A 59 -14.53 0.99 1.33
C ILE A 59 -13.31 1.86 1.65
N THR A 60 -13.17 2.26 2.92
CA THR A 60 -12.02 3.04 3.39
C THR A 60 -11.04 2.16 4.17
N SER A 61 -9.88 2.72 4.55
CA SER A 61 -8.93 2.05 5.43
C SER A 61 -9.55 1.64 6.77
N ARG A 62 -10.63 2.30 7.21
CA ARG A 62 -11.37 1.97 8.44
C ARG A 62 -12.10 0.63 8.34
N GLU A 63 -12.80 0.38 7.24
CA GLU A 63 -13.49 -0.89 7.02
C GLU A 63 -12.49 -2.03 6.88
N VAL A 64 -11.37 -1.81 6.17
CA VAL A 64 -10.29 -2.80 6.07
C VAL A 64 -9.67 -3.09 7.44
N GLN A 65 -9.35 -2.06 8.23
CA GLN A 65 -8.79 -2.23 9.57
C GLN A 65 -9.74 -2.99 10.51
N THR A 66 -11.03 -2.68 10.45
CA THR A 66 -12.05 -3.38 11.26
C THR A 66 -12.18 -4.83 10.83
N SER A 67 -12.19 -5.11 9.52
CA SER A 67 -12.24 -6.47 8.96
C SER A 67 -11.05 -7.31 9.43
N VAL A 68 -9.84 -6.72 9.42
CA VAL A 68 -8.63 -7.39 9.92
C VAL A 68 -8.76 -7.77 11.40
N ARG A 69 -9.35 -6.90 12.22
CA ARG A 69 -9.59 -7.18 13.65
C ARG A 69 -10.65 -8.26 13.88
N LEU A 70 -11.62 -8.39 12.97
CA LEU A 70 -12.65 -9.43 13.06
C LEU A 70 -12.15 -10.79 12.59
N LEU A 71 -11.27 -10.82 11.58
CA LEU A 71 -10.81 -12.05 10.94
C LEU A 71 -9.56 -12.66 11.59
N LEU A 72 -8.66 -11.84 12.12
CA LEU A 72 -7.39 -12.32 12.68
C LEU A 72 -7.46 -12.44 14.22
N PRO A 73 -6.86 -13.49 14.81
CA PRO A 73 -6.85 -13.67 16.25
C PRO A 73 -5.79 -12.82 16.97
N GLY A 74 -6.13 -12.32 18.16
CA GLY A 74 -5.18 -11.85 19.19
C GLY A 74 -4.08 -10.92 18.69
N GLU A 75 -2.83 -11.31 18.92
CA GLU A 75 -1.63 -10.53 18.57
C GLU A 75 -1.42 -10.36 17.06
N LEU A 76 -1.89 -11.29 16.22
CA LEU A 76 -1.79 -11.16 14.77
C LEU A 76 -2.59 -9.96 14.26
N ALA A 77 -3.80 -9.76 14.79
CA ALA A 77 -4.62 -8.60 14.46
C ALA A 77 -3.92 -7.28 14.86
N LYS A 78 -3.28 -7.25 16.04
CA LYS A 78 -2.57 -6.05 16.52
C LYS A 78 -1.40 -5.68 15.61
N HIS A 79 -0.56 -6.65 15.25
CA HIS A 79 0.56 -6.42 14.34
C HIS A 79 0.09 -6.03 12.94
N ALA A 80 -0.90 -6.75 12.38
CA ALA A 80 -1.44 -6.45 11.05
C ALA A 80 -2.01 -5.02 10.98
N VAL A 81 -2.74 -4.59 12.01
CA VAL A 81 -3.25 -3.22 12.10
C VAL A 81 -2.10 -2.21 12.20
N SER A 82 -1.09 -2.48 13.03
CA SER A 82 0.05 -1.58 13.17
C SER A 82 0.81 -1.40 11.86
N GLU A 83 1.09 -2.49 11.14
CA GLU A 83 1.78 -2.44 9.84
C GLU A 83 0.92 -1.73 8.78
N GLY A 84 -0.40 -1.98 8.78
CA GLY A 84 -1.34 -1.28 7.92
C GLY A 84 -1.34 0.24 8.16
N THR A 85 -1.39 0.68 9.42
CA THR A 85 -1.33 2.11 9.77
C THR A 85 0.01 2.73 9.35
N LYS A 86 1.14 2.07 9.62
CA LYS A 86 2.47 2.54 9.19
C LYS A 86 2.53 2.73 7.67
N ALA A 87 2.02 1.76 6.91
CA ALA A 87 2.01 1.83 5.45
C ALA A 87 1.18 3.01 4.93
N VAL A 88 -0.02 3.23 5.49
CA VAL A 88 -0.88 4.38 5.14
C VAL A 88 -0.20 5.69 5.46
N THR A 89 0.37 5.84 6.66
CA THR A 89 1.10 7.05 7.06
C THR A 89 2.27 7.33 6.12
N LYS A 90 3.09 6.32 5.81
CA LYS A 90 4.22 6.46 4.87
C LYS A 90 3.74 6.92 3.50
N TYR A 91 2.68 6.32 2.97
CA TYR A 91 2.10 6.69 1.68
C TYR A 91 1.60 8.14 1.67
N THR A 92 0.81 8.53 2.68
CA THR A 92 0.28 9.90 2.78
C THR A 92 1.39 10.94 2.94
N SER A 93 2.44 10.63 3.71
CA SER A 93 3.61 11.51 3.85
C SER A 93 4.36 11.68 2.53
N SER A 94 4.60 10.59 1.79
CA SER A 94 5.23 10.68 0.47
C SER A 94 4.39 11.51 -0.51
N LYS A 95 3.05 11.34 -0.52
CA LYS A 95 2.16 12.12 -1.39
C LYS A 95 2.20 13.63 -1.05
N ARG A 96 2.27 13.98 0.24
CA ARG A 96 2.46 15.37 0.68
C ARG A 96 3.78 15.95 0.21
N ILE A 97 4.87 15.18 0.29
CA ILE A 97 6.18 15.61 -0.21
C ILE A 97 6.12 15.90 -1.72
N PHE A 98 5.46 15.08 -2.54
CA PHE A 98 5.31 15.38 -3.97
C PHE A 98 4.45 16.64 -4.22
N SER A 99 3.40 16.86 -3.43
CA SER A 99 2.56 18.07 -3.53
C SER A 99 3.32 19.34 -3.11
N SER A 100 4.05 19.29 -2.00
CA SER A 100 4.77 20.43 -1.44
C SER A 100 6.10 20.71 -2.17
N ASN A 101 6.84 19.68 -2.57
CA ASN A 101 8.11 19.85 -3.28
C ASN A 101 7.90 20.22 -4.76
N GLY A 102 6.80 19.78 -5.39
CA GLY A 102 6.46 20.17 -6.76
C GLY A 102 6.10 21.65 -6.86
N GLU A 103 5.26 22.17 -5.96
CA GLU A 103 4.88 23.58 -5.94
C GLU A 103 6.05 24.50 -5.59
N ILE A 104 6.87 24.15 -4.58
CA ILE A 104 8.04 24.96 -4.21
C ILE A 104 9.07 24.96 -5.34
N LEU A 105 9.32 23.82 -6.01
CA LEU A 105 10.26 23.77 -7.13
C LEU A 105 9.73 24.52 -8.35
N ILE A 106 8.44 24.42 -8.67
CA ILE A 106 7.83 25.16 -9.78
C ILE A 106 7.86 26.66 -9.50
N LEU A 107 7.47 27.10 -8.29
CA LEU A 107 7.54 28.51 -7.90
C LEU A 107 9.00 29.02 -7.89
N HIS A 108 9.95 28.24 -7.41
CA HIS A 108 11.37 28.61 -7.42
C HIS A 108 11.95 28.61 -8.85
N MET A 109 11.51 27.72 -9.74
CA MET A 109 11.91 27.73 -11.15
C MET A 109 11.31 28.92 -11.91
N ILE A 110 10.04 29.26 -11.65
CA ILE A 110 9.37 30.43 -12.22
C ILE A 110 10.02 31.71 -11.71
N ALA A 111 10.27 31.82 -10.40
CA ALA A 111 10.93 32.97 -9.81
C ALA A 111 12.34 33.17 -10.38
N ARG A 112 13.13 32.10 -10.54
CA ARG A 112 14.45 32.18 -11.21
C ARG A 112 14.33 32.65 -12.65
N LYS A 113 13.41 32.07 -13.44
CA LYS A 113 13.20 32.50 -14.83
C LYS A 113 12.75 33.96 -14.95
N LEU A 114 11.88 34.43 -14.05
CA LEU A 114 11.44 35.83 -14.03
C LEU A 114 12.59 36.77 -13.64
N GLN A 115 13.45 36.36 -12.71
CA GLN A 115 14.61 37.14 -12.30
C GLN A 115 15.64 37.24 -13.43
N ASP A 116 15.92 36.13 -14.13
CA ASP A 116 16.79 36.12 -15.30
C ASP A 116 16.24 37.00 -16.44
N TYR A 117 14.92 36.99 -16.64
CA TYR A 117 14.26 37.82 -17.65
C TYR A 117 14.31 39.32 -17.31
N TRP A 118 14.15 39.68 -16.04
CA TRP A 118 14.27 41.06 -15.57
C TRP A 118 15.72 41.58 -15.73
N LEU A 119 16.72 40.74 -15.46
CA LEU A 119 18.14 41.09 -15.64
C LEU A 119 18.57 41.27 -17.10
N GLN A 120 17.81 40.72 -18.06
CA GLN A 120 18.08 40.91 -19.50
C GLN A 120 17.42 42.18 -20.05
N LEU A 121 16.40 42.71 -19.38
CA LEU A 121 15.63 43.87 -19.80
C LEU A 121 16.12 45.19 -19.19
N ASN A 122 17.08 45.14 -18.26
CA ASN A 122 17.60 46.29 -17.52
C ASN A 122 19.13 46.21 -17.40
#